data_AF-A0A3Q2PC14-F1
#
_entry.id   AF-A0A3Q2PC14-F1
#
_cell.length_a   1.000
_cell.length_b   1.000
_cell.length_c   1.000
_cell.angle_alpha   90.00
_cell.angle_beta   90.00
_cell.angle_gamma   90.00
#
_symmetry.space_group_name_H-M   'P 1'
#
loop_
_entity.id
_entity.type
_entity.pdbx_description
1 polymer ?
#
loop_
_entity_poly.entity_id
_entity_poly.type
_entity_poly.pdbx_seq_one_letter_code
_entity_poly.pdbx_strand_id
1 'polypeptide(L)'
;MSTEQSVDSANSATAPVEDDLKQEASKRTPLSKFRKVNSHFKSPLQVAESPKLSAEEEVAELQRKKRQLDSEIAQLEEHCSEGDHHARTLRTLWS
;
A
#
# COMPACT_ATOMS: atom_id res chain seq x y z
N MET A 1 0.16 69.60 27.29
CA MET A 1 0.96 70.70 26.71
C MET A 1 0.90 70.55 25.20
N SER A 2 0.09 71.37 24.55
CA SER A 2 0.03 71.47 23.08
C SER A 2 1.02 72.52 22.61
N THR A 3 1.77 72.27 21.53
CA THR A 3 2.27 73.24 20.53
C THR A 3 3.03 72.42 19.48
N GLU A 4 2.51 72.25 18.25
CA GLU A 4 2.56 73.16 17.08
C GLU A 4 3.89 73.16 16.32
N GLN A 5 3.75 73.42 15.00
CA GLN A 5 4.70 74.10 14.11
C GLN A 5 5.66 73.19 13.30
N SER A 6 6.00 73.43 12.03
CA SER A 6 5.43 74.15 10.86
C SER A 6 6.44 73.96 9.70
N VAL A 7 5.94 74.16 8.46
CA VAL A 7 6.59 74.55 7.18
C VAL A 7 7.69 73.69 6.53
N ASP A 8 7.32 73.18 5.35
CA ASP A 8 7.93 73.38 4.01
C ASP A 8 9.45 73.51 3.85
N SER A 9 10.01 72.81 2.85
CA SER A 9 10.39 73.42 1.56
C SER A 9 11.42 72.56 0.80
N ALA A 10 11.32 72.61 -0.52
CA ALA A 10 11.92 71.72 -1.51
C ALA A 10 13.44 71.85 -1.72
N ASN A 11 13.98 70.90 -2.51
CA ASN A 11 15.17 70.92 -3.39
C ASN A 11 16.12 69.75 -3.05
N SER A 12 16.84 69.10 -3.96
CA SER A 12 16.86 68.96 -5.42
C SER A 12 17.90 67.88 -5.70
N ALA A 13 17.66 67.10 -6.77
CA ALA A 13 18.64 66.50 -7.66
C ALA A 13 19.63 65.39 -7.20
N THR A 14 19.64 64.37 -8.08
CA THR A 14 20.75 63.53 -8.58
C THR A 14 21.33 62.38 -7.75
N ALA A 15 20.90 61.17 -8.17
CA ALA A 15 21.51 59.82 -8.22
C ALA A 15 22.72 59.43 -7.33
N PRO A 16 22.80 58.15 -6.93
CA PRO A 16 23.62 57.24 -7.73
C PRO A 16 22.93 55.91 -8.11
N VAL A 17 23.37 55.42 -9.26
CA VAL A 17 23.17 54.08 -9.82
C VAL A 17 24.12 53.11 -9.13
N GLU A 18 23.69 51.83 -9.04
CA GLU A 18 24.45 50.64 -8.59
C GLU A 18 24.74 50.63 -7.07
N ASP A 19 24.51 49.57 -6.32
CA ASP A 19 24.71 48.18 -6.65
C ASP A 19 23.84 47.25 -5.78
N ASP A 20 23.73 46.05 -6.31
CA ASP A 20 22.82 44.98 -5.95
C ASP A 20 23.12 44.32 -4.58
N LEU A 21 22.14 43.54 -4.12
CA LEU A 21 22.23 42.37 -3.24
C LEU A 21 21.84 42.46 -1.75
N LYS A 22 20.66 41.84 -1.50
CA LYS A 22 20.39 40.78 -0.51
C LYS A 22 20.23 41.27 0.95
N GLN A 23 19.34 40.75 1.78
CA GLN A 23 18.49 39.56 1.83
C GLN A 23 17.63 39.82 3.09
N GLU A 24 16.33 39.51 3.17
CA GLU A 24 15.82 38.29 3.80
C GLU A 24 14.34 38.54 4.11
N ALA A 25 13.43 37.69 3.61
CA ALA A 25 12.18 37.28 4.28
C ALA A 25 11.25 36.54 3.30
N SER A 26 11.74 35.46 2.67
CA SER A 26 10.89 34.61 1.83
C SER A 26 10.84 33.19 2.40
N LYS A 27 9.85 33.05 3.29
CA LYS A 27 9.11 31.87 3.77
C LYS A 27 9.61 30.48 3.32
N ARG A 28 9.75 29.60 4.32
CA ARG A 28 10.16 28.19 4.33
C ARG A 28 9.37 27.24 3.41
N THR A 29 9.52 27.38 2.11
CA THR A 29 9.36 26.27 1.19
C THR A 29 10.65 26.18 0.41
N PRO A 30 11.42 25.07 0.47
CA PRO A 30 12.51 24.89 -0.47
C PRO A 30 11.86 24.89 -1.86
N LEU A 31 11.92 26.03 -2.53
CA LEU A 31 11.51 26.20 -3.91
C LEU A 31 12.58 25.49 -4.73
N SER A 32 12.51 24.16 -4.73
CA SER A 32 13.21 23.33 -5.69
C SER A 32 12.65 23.76 -7.03
N LYS A 33 13.35 24.68 -7.71
CA LYS A 33 13.10 25.02 -9.11
C LYS A 33 12.95 23.69 -9.81
N PHE A 34 11.72 23.27 -10.11
CA PHE A 34 11.39 21.88 -10.36
C PHE A 34 12.34 21.33 -11.43
N ARG A 35 13.42 20.67 -11.02
CA ARG A 35 14.26 19.96 -11.97
C ARG A 35 13.35 18.86 -12.48
N LYS A 36 13.12 18.87 -13.80
CA LYS A 36 12.47 17.76 -14.49
C LYS A 36 13.33 16.52 -14.23
N VAL A 37 13.04 15.81 -13.15
CA VAL A 37 13.61 14.50 -12.88
C VAL A 37 13.10 13.62 -13.99
N ASN A 38 14.04 12.98 -14.69
CA ASN A 38 13.69 12.05 -15.74
C ASN A 38 13.08 10.81 -15.09
N SER A 39 11.77 10.87 -14.79
CA SER A 39 11.06 9.76 -14.16
C SER A 39 10.75 8.70 -15.21
N HIS A 40 11.76 7.93 -15.61
CA HIS A 40 11.55 6.65 -16.27
C HIS A 40 11.25 5.60 -15.20
N PHE A 41 10.16 5.80 -14.44
CA PHE A 41 9.67 4.76 -13.57
C PHE A 41 9.06 3.66 -14.45
N LYS A 42 9.87 2.65 -14.78
CA LYS A 42 9.37 1.44 -15.41
C LYS A 42 8.71 0.60 -14.33
N SER A 43 7.40 0.40 -14.44
CA SER A 43 6.73 -0.60 -13.62
C SER A 43 7.34 -1.97 -13.93
N PRO A 44 7.56 -2.82 -12.91
CA PRO A 44 7.98 -4.20 -13.15
C PRO A 44 7.05 -4.85 -14.17
N LEU A 45 7.63 -5.56 -15.14
CA LEU A 45 6.87 -6.33 -16.11
C LEU A 45 6.09 -7.38 -15.35
N GLN A 46 4.75 -7.32 -15.44
CA GLN A 46 3.91 -8.44 -15.07
C GLN A 46 4.16 -9.52 -16.12
N VAL A 47 5.10 -10.41 -15.84
CA VAL A 47 5.25 -11.64 -16.60
C VAL A 47 4.00 -12.44 -16.28
N ALA A 48 3.06 -12.49 -17.22
CA ALA A 48 1.97 -13.44 -17.15
C ALA A 48 2.62 -14.82 -17.29
N GLU A 49 2.94 -15.44 -16.16
CA GLU A 49 3.18 -16.88 -16.13
C GLU A 49 1.84 -17.50 -16.51
N SER A 50 1.68 -17.85 -17.78
CA SER A 50 0.48 -18.51 -18.26
C SER A 50 0.31 -19.80 -17.46
N PRO A 51 -0.89 -20.09 -16.94
CA PRO A 51 -1.14 -21.35 -16.28
C PRO A 51 -0.69 -22.50 -17.19
N LYS A 52 0.04 -23.47 -16.64
CA LYS A 52 0.59 -24.62 -17.40
C LYS A 52 -0.51 -25.48 -18.02
N LEU A 53 -1.73 -25.34 -17.51
CA LEU A 53 -2.91 -26.11 -17.87
C LEU A 53 -4.00 -25.13 -18.34
N SER A 54 -4.85 -25.58 -19.26
CA SER A 54 -6.07 -24.82 -19.59
C SER A 54 -6.97 -24.70 -18.37
N ALA A 55 -7.79 -23.65 -18.30
CA ALA A 55 -8.77 -23.49 -17.22
C ALA A 55 -9.71 -24.71 -17.09
N GLU A 56 -10.04 -25.35 -18.22
CA GLU A 56 -10.87 -26.56 -18.22
C GLU A 56 -10.13 -27.78 -17.65
N GLU A 57 -8.83 -27.87 -17.90
CA GLU A 57 -7.97 -28.94 -17.38
C GLU A 57 -7.74 -28.79 -15.87
N GLU A 58 -7.53 -27.56 -15.40
CA GLU A 58 -7.44 -27.25 -13.97
C GLU A 58 -8.73 -27.66 -13.24
N VAL A 59 -9.89 -27.33 -13.80
CA VAL A 59 -11.19 -27.72 -13.23
C VAL A 59 -11.33 -29.24 -13.18
N ALA A 60 -10.93 -29.96 -14.22
CA ALA A 60 -10.98 -31.42 -14.25
C ALA A 60 -10.06 -32.05 -13.17
N GLU A 61 -8.85 -31.51 -12.99
CA GLU A 61 -7.92 -31.95 -11.96
C GLU A 61 -8.47 -31.69 -10.55
N LEU A 62 -9.05 -30.51 -10.31
CA LEU A 62 -9.68 -30.17 -9.04
C LEU A 62 -10.86 -31.09 -8.72
N GLN A 63 -11.70 -31.41 -9.69
CA GLN A 63 -12.80 -32.35 -9.51
C GLN A 63 -12.33 -33.77 -9.20
N ARG A 64 -11.19 -34.19 -9.78
CA ARG A 64 -10.57 -35.48 -9.45
C ARG A 64 -10.07 -35.49 -8.00
N LYS A 65 -9.32 -34.46 -7.60
CA LYS A 65 -8.80 -34.33 -6.21
C LYS A 65 -9.93 -34.27 -5.19
N LYS A 66 -11.01 -33.54 -5.50
CA LYS A 66 -12.20 -33.50 -4.64
C LYS A 66 -12.75 -34.89 -4.37
N ARG A 67 -13.00 -35.68 -5.43
CA ARG A 67 -13.53 -37.05 -5.29
C ARG A 67 -12.62 -37.95 -4.46
N GLN A 68 -11.31 -37.79 -4.60
CA GLN A 68 -10.34 -38.54 -3.80
C GLN A 68 -10.45 -38.18 -2.31
N LEU A 69 -10.50 -36.89 -1.99
CA LEU A 69 -10.63 -36.42 -0.60
C LEU A 69 -11.97 -36.80 0.01
N ASP A 70 -13.07 -36.72 -0.75
CA ASP A 70 -14.39 -37.15 -0.28
C ASP A 70 -14.38 -38.65 0.11
N SER A 71 -13.66 -39.49 -0.64
CA SER A 71 -13.49 -40.91 -0.30
C SER A 71 -12.62 -41.12 0.93
N GLU A 72 -11.56 -40.34 1.11
CA GLU A 72 -10.68 -40.42 2.28
C GLU A 72 -11.42 -39.98 3.55
N ILE A 73 -12.20 -38.91 3.46
CA ILE A 73 -13.06 -38.43 4.56
C ILE A 73 -14.05 -39.51 4.96
N ALA A 74 -14.75 -40.13 3.99
CA ALA A 74 -15.71 -41.19 4.29
C ALA A 74 -15.06 -42.39 5.01
N GLN A 75 -13.85 -42.78 4.60
CA GLN A 75 -13.09 -43.85 5.27
C GLN A 75 -12.70 -43.45 6.70
N LEU A 76 -12.20 -42.23 6.88
CA LEU A 76 -11.81 -41.73 8.21
C LEU A 76 -13.02 -41.61 9.14
N GLU A 77 -14.16 -41.16 8.65
CA GLU A 77 -15.41 -41.08 9.40
C GLU A 77 -15.89 -42.47 9.85
N GLU A 78 -15.81 -43.48 8.98
CA GLU A 78 -16.11 -44.87 9.33
C GLU A 78 -15.20 -45.35 10.48
N HIS A 79 -13.88 -45.20 10.35
CA HIS A 79 -12.93 -45.61 11.38
C HIS A 79 -13.08 -44.85 12.71
N CYS A 80 -13.38 -43.56 12.66
CA CYS A 80 -13.66 -42.77 13.87
C CYS A 80 -14.96 -43.22 14.55
N SER A 81 -16.00 -43.51 13.77
CA SER A 81 -17.27 -44.00 14.31
C SER A 81 -17.12 -45.36 14.98
N GLU A 82 -16.32 -46.27 14.41
CA GLU A 82 -16.04 -47.59 14.97
C GLU A 82 -15.35 -47.50 16.34
N GLY A 83 -14.35 -46.61 16.49
CA GLY A 83 -13.69 -46.35 17.77
C GLY A 83 -14.65 -45.86 18.86
N ASP A 84 -15.58 -44.96 18.50
CA ASP A 84 -16.61 -44.45 19.41
C ASP A 84 -17.64 -45.52 19.79
N HIS A 85 -18.00 -46.40 18.86
CA HIS A 85 -18.89 -47.53 19.11
C HIS A 85 -18.24 -48.54 20.07
N HIS A 86 -16.96 -48.83 19.91
CA HIS A 86 -16.21 -49.70 20.82
C HIS A 86 -16.11 -49.10 22.23
N ALA A 87 -15.78 -47.81 22.35
CA ALA A 87 -15.72 -47.13 23.64
C ALA A 87 -17.08 -47.11 24.36
N ARG A 88 -18.18 -46.92 23.62
CA ARG A 88 -19.55 -47.01 24.16
C ARG A 88 -19.91 -48.42 24.60
N THR A 89 -19.57 -49.43 23.81
CA THR A 89 -19.89 -50.85 24.10
C THR A 89 -19.17 -51.33 25.36
N LEU A 90 -17.89 -51.00 25.51
CA LEU A 90 -17.12 -51.33 26.72
C LEU A 90 -17.70 -50.62 27.96
N ARG A 91 -18.14 -49.37 27.83
CA ARG A 91 -18.80 -48.64 28.92
C ARG A 91 -20.11 -49.29 29.35
N THR A 92 -20.91 -49.81 28.41
CA THR A 92 -22.17 -50.49 28.74
C THR A 92 -21.98 -51.88 29.36
N LEU A 93 -20.90 -52.58 29.03
CA LEU A 93 -20.60 -53.90 29.59
C LEU A 93 -20.05 -53.84 31.03
N TRP A 94 -19.49 -52.70 31.42
CA TRP A 94 -18.87 -52.49 32.74
C TRP A 94 -19.72 -51.64 33.70
N SER A 95 -20.95 -51.29 33.31
CA SER A 95 -21.92 -50.56 34.14
C SER A 95 -23.05 -51.45 34.58
#